data_AF-A0A965YV94-F1
#
_entry.id   AF-A0A965YV94-F1
#
_cell.length_a   1.000
_cell.length_b   1.000
_cell.length_c   1.000
_cell.angle_alpha   90.00
_cell.angle_beta   90.00
_cell.angle_gamma   90.00
#
_symmetry.space_group_name_H-M   'P 1'
#
loop_
_entity.id
_entity.type
_entity.pdbx_description
1 polymer ?
#
loop_
_entity_poly.entity_id
_entity_poly.type
_entity_poly.pdbx_seq_one_letter_code
_entity_poly.pdbx_strand_id
1 'polypeptide(L)'
;MHQKMDTMLKDLSALESKEENCALVYGKLIALPALAYLYFLLGYVGILKFPVGTHSIVLIGLIFIVALVFAKHNGEFGMCQFKRLKNSFQTELNSYIHKNHMRIGEMEKSNASFDNFMDDYAKNIRNDNYASIAAGVFPTMGILGTFISIALTLPDFSSQTSSALEQEISVLLSGVGTAFYVSIYGILLSLWWLFFEKRGLSHFDREVQRIKTSSASLFWTKEEIEQAYLKENLQHFENIGKMFERLSSSDFFERLGRTIEGKFSLFDEMLKLEGEAVKKSAEHFKTGMETLARSSEKQRNLVQLHDEMLSKLDTFNTNTTALHVKMQEANEAMLATQQELLNSLKDTGVERVESEPNVEVESLKESLKIIDAETEEIIHKMDALRA
;
A
#
# COMPACT_ATOMS: atom_id res chain seq x y z
N MET A 1 -6.26 20.37 18.82
CA MET A 1 -5.09 20.03 19.65
C MET A 1 -4.12 21.20 19.81
N HIS A 2 -3.65 21.83 18.73
CA HIS A 2 -2.67 22.93 18.74
C HIS A 2 -2.95 24.06 19.75
N GLN A 3 -4.16 24.63 19.75
CA GLN A 3 -4.50 25.73 20.67
C GLN A 3 -4.42 25.35 22.16
N LYS A 4 -4.83 24.13 22.53
CA LYS A 4 -4.71 23.64 23.91
C LYS A 4 -3.25 23.42 24.32
N MET A 5 -2.44 22.95 23.38
CA MET A 5 -1.02 22.74 23.58
C MET A 5 -0.27 24.07 23.71
N ASP A 6 -0.55 25.05 22.85
CA ASP A 6 0.04 26.40 22.95
C ASP A 6 -0.35 27.09 24.26
N THR A 7 -1.58 26.88 24.73
CA THR A 7 -2.06 27.41 26.02
C THR A 7 -1.33 26.72 27.18
N MET A 8 -1.17 25.39 27.15
CA MET A 8 -0.43 24.64 28.17
C MET A 8 1.06 25.02 28.18
N LEU A 9 1.69 25.17 27.03
CA LEU A 9 3.08 25.63 26.92
C LEU A 9 3.24 27.04 27.48
N LYS A 10 2.26 27.92 27.23
CA LYS A 10 2.22 29.28 27.77
C LYS A 10 2.02 29.29 29.29
N ASP A 11 1.13 28.46 29.83
CA ASP A 11 0.94 28.32 31.29
C ASP A 11 2.18 27.73 31.98
N LEU A 12 2.84 26.74 31.37
CA LEU A 12 4.13 26.26 31.86
C LEU A 12 5.20 27.35 31.82
N SER A 13 5.21 28.19 30.78
CA SER A 13 6.16 29.31 30.68
C SER A 13 5.87 30.40 31.72
N ALA A 14 4.60 30.65 32.04
CA ALA A 14 4.16 31.67 32.99
C ALA A 14 4.41 31.30 34.47
N LEU A 15 4.56 30.00 34.78
CA LEU A 15 4.90 29.48 36.11
C LEU A 15 6.41 29.64 36.44
N GLU A 16 7.03 30.70 35.95
CA GLU A 16 8.47 30.96 36.00
C GLU A 16 8.99 31.01 37.44
N SER A 17 9.76 29.99 37.84
CA SER A 17 10.73 30.14 38.92
C SER A 17 12.06 30.59 38.31
N LYS A 18 12.61 31.67 38.86
CA LYS A 18 13.95 32.24 38.61
C LYS A 18 14.94 31.17 38.11
N GLU A 19 15.62 31.42 36.98
CA GLU A 19 16.70 30.56 36.48
C GLU A 19 17.66 30.21 37.63
N GLU A 20 17.60 28.96 38.09
CA GLU A 20 18.49 28.48 39.13
C GLU A 20 19.85 28.23 38.49
N ASN A 21 20.86 28.95 38.97
CA ASN A 21 22.22 28.76 38.51
C ASN A 21 22.74 27.40 39.00
N CYS A 22 22.81 26.40 38.12
CA CYS A 22 23.24 25.05 38.51
C CYS A 22 24.67 25.00 39.05
N ALA A 23 25.51 26.01 38.76
CA ALA A 23 26.81 26.14 39.40
C ALA A 23 26.69 26.40 40.92
N LEU A 24 25.69 27.18 41.35
CA LEU A 24 25.41 27.41 42.78
C LEU A 24 24.90 26.15 43.47
N VAL A 25 24.05 25.37 42.78
CA VAL A 25 23.56 24.08 43.29
C VAL A 25 24.71 23.09 43.45
N TYR A 26 25.59 22.99 42.44
CA TYR A 26 26.80 22.18 42.54
C TYR A 26 27.72 22.64 43.67
N GLY A 27 27.94 23.96 43.81
CA GLY A 27 28.70 24.55 44.91
C GLY A 27 28.14 24.18 46.29
N LYS A 28 26.82 24.23 46.46
CA LYS A 28 26.12 23.83 47.69
C LYS A 28 26.30 22.34 48.00
N LEU A 29 26.25 21.48 46.98
CA LEU A 29 26.47 20.04 47.11
C LEU A 29 27.88 19.72 47.63
N ILE A 30 28.90 20.37 47.09
CA ILE A 30 30.30 20.12 47.46
C ILE A 30 30.76 20.91 48.70
N ALA A 31 29.98 21.89 49.16
CA ALA A 31 30.36 22.78 50.25
C ALA A 31 30.70 22.03 51.54
N LEU A 32 29.83 21.15 52.00
CA LEU A 32 30.07 20.39 53.24
C LEU A 32 31.23 19.38 53.10
N PRO A 33 31.33 18.59 52.01
CA PRO A 33 32.52 17.78 51.74
C PRO A 33 33.82 18.60 51.73
N ALA A 34 33.84 19.76 51.08
CA ALA A 34 35.01 20.61 51.00
C ALA A 34 35.38 21.22 52.36
N LEU A 35 34.40 21.68 53.14
CA LEU A 35 34.62 22.20 54.49
C LEU A 35 35.12 21.11 55.45
N ALA A 36 34.56 19.90 55.36
CA ALA A 36 35.01 18.76 56.15
C ALA A 36 36.43 18.34 55.77
N TYR A 37 36.77 18.32 54.47
CA TYR A 37 38.15 18.08 54.03
C TYR A 37 39.12 19.14 54.55
N LEU A 38 38.76 20.42 54.43
CA LEU A 38 39.55 21.54 54.93
C LEU A 38 39.77 21.44 56.45
N TYR A 39 38.75 21.03 57.21
CA TYR A 39 38.86 20.80 58.65
C TYR A 39 39.94 19.76 58.99
N PHE A 40 39.98 18.61 58.30
CA PHE A 40 41.04 17.62 58.50
C PHE A 40 42.41 18.11 58.01
N LEU A 41 42.45 18.92 56.95
CA LEU A 41 43.69 19.51 56.43
C LEU A 41 44.30 20.51 57.42
N LEU A 42 43.47 21.31 58.11
CA LEU A 42 43.92 22.20 59.19
C LEU A 42 44.46 21.42 60.41
N GLY A 43 43.88 20.25 60.70
CA GLY A 43 44.43 19.32 61.71
C GLY A 43 45.80 18.78 61.31
N TYR A 44 45.99 18.44 60.03
CA TYR A 44 47.28 17.98 59.50
C TYR A 44 48.38 19.05 59.58
N VAL A 45 48.06 20.31 59.29
CA VAL A 45 49.03 21.44 59.37
C VAL A 45 49.34 21.84 60.83
N GLY A 46 48.63 21.27 61.81
CA GLY A 46 48.87 21.52 63.23
C GLY A 46 48.23 22.82 63.75
N ILE A 47 47.29 23.40 63.00
CA ILE A 47 46.52 24.58 63.43
C ILE A 47 45.46 24.17 64.47
N LEU A 48 44.90 22.96 64.34
CA LEU A 48 43.92 22.39 65.29
C LEU A 48 44.61 21.44 66.28
N LYS A 49 44.09 21.36 67.50
CA LYS A 49 44.67 20.55 68.62
C LYS A 49 44.51 19.02 68.47
N PHE A 50 44.24 18.50 67.27
CA PHE A 50 44.15 17.06 67.02
C PHE A 50 45.13 16.66 65.90
N PRO A 51 45.98 15.64 66.12
CA PRO A 51 46.91 15.18 65.10
C PRO A 51 46.17 14.40 64.00
N VAL A 52 46.57 14.60 62.74
CA VAL A 52 46.06 13.84 61.59
C VAL A 52 47.25 13.21 60.87
N GLY A 53 47.20 11.90 60.63
CA GLY A 53 48.24 11.18 59.90
C GLY A 53 48.29 11.55 58.41
N THR A 54 49.48 11.50 57.81
CA THR A 54 49.70 11.74 56.36
C THR A 54 48.87 10.77 55.50
N HIS A 55 48.82 9.49 55.89
CA HIS A 55 48.05 8.49 55.17
C HIS A 55 46.54 8.79 55.23
N SER A 56 46.02 9.22 56.39
CA SER A 56 44.62 9.58 56.55
C SER A 56 44.21 10.76 55.67
N ILE A 57 45.00 11.84 55.62
CA ILE A 57 44.64 13.01 54.81
C ILE A 57 44.65 12.71 53.30
N VAL A 58 45.57 11.86 52.84
CA VAL A 58 45.62 11.39 51.45
C VAL A 58 44.39 10.55 51.10
N LEU A 59 44.00 9.62 51.98
CA LEU A 59 42.82 8.77 51.78
C LEU A 59 41.51 9.58 51.81
N ILE A 60 41.38 10.53 52.74
CA ILE A 60 40.25 11.47 52.79
C ILE A 60 40.21 12.31 51.50
N GLY A 61 41.37 12.74 50.99
CA GLY A 61 41.48 13.45 49.71
C GLY A 61 41.00 12.62 48.52
N LEU A 62 41.35 11.32 48.48
CA LEU A 62 40.85 10.39 47.45
C LEU A 62 39.33 10.26 47.50
N ILE A 63 38.76 10.06 48.71
CA ILE A 63 37.32 10.01 48.92
C ILE A 63 36.64 11.32 48.45
N PHE A 64 37.26 12.47 48.73
CA PHE A 64 36.76 13.77 48.29
C PHE A 64 36.73 13.90 46.76
N ILE A 65 37.80 13.48 46.06
CA ILE A 65 37.83 13.49 44.59
C ILE A 65 36.70 12.63 44.02
N VAL A 66 36.49 11.45 44.58
CA VAL A 66 35.38 10.58 44.17
C VAL A 66 34.03 11.28 44.41
N ALA A 67 33.85 11.96 45.54
CA ALA A 67 32.64 12.72 45.83
C ALA A 67 32.37 13.84 44.78
N LEU A 68 33.41 14.51 44.28
CA LEU A 68 33.28 15.53 43.22
C LEU A 68 32.76 14.94 41.90
N VAL A 69 33.18 13.73 41.56
CA VAL A 69 32.70 13.00 40.37
C VAL A 69 31.22 12.66 40.54
N PHE A 70 30.84 12.08 41.69
CA PHE A 70 29.44 11.73 41.96
C PHE A 70 28.53 12.95 42.07
N ALA A 71 29.02 14.10 42.54
CA ALA A 71 28.21 15.32 42.72
C ALA A 71 27.44 15.75 41.45
N LYS A 72 27.96 15.44 40.24
CA LYS A 72 27.28 15.71 38.96
C LYS A 72 26.04 14.84 38.73
N HIS A 73 25.95 13.69 39.37
CA HIS A 73 24.85 12.74 39.24
C HIS A 73 23.84 12.84 40.39
N ASN A 74 23.98 13.80 41.31
CA ASN A 74 23.06 13.96 42.43
C ASN A 74 21.68 14.46 41.96
N GLY A 75 20.62 14.02 42.62
CA GLY A 75 19.23 14.39 42.34
C GLY A 75 18.98 15.90 42.35
N GLU A 76 19.58 16.65 43.27
CA GLU A 76 19.40 18.11 43.33
C GLU A 76 20.01 18.80 42.10
N PHE A 77 21.17 18.32 41.63
CA PHE A 77 21.79 18.83 40.41
C PHE A 77 21.00 18.41 39.16
N GLY A 78 20.50 17.17 39.12
CA GLY A 78 19.63 16.67 38.05
C GLY A 78 18.35 17.50 37.91
N MET A 79 17.73 17.89 39.02
CA MET A 79 16.56 18.78 39.02
C MET A 79 16.89 20.15 38.43
N CYS A 80 18.02 20.75 38.82
CA CYS A 80 18.46 22.02 38.22
C CYS A 80 18.68 21.88 36.70
N GLN A 81 19.28 20.78 36.28
CA GLN A 81 19.50 20.50 34.86
C GLN A 81 18.17 20.31 34.10
N PHE A 82 17.19 19.64 34.70
CA PHE A 82 15.83 19.53 34.16
C PHE A 82 15.20 20.91 33.95
N LYS A 83 15.24 21.79 34.96
CA LYS A 83 14.75 23.17 34.85
C LYS A 83 15.45 23.95 33.74
N ARG A 84 16.77 23.80 33.60
CA ARG A 84 17.56 24.47 32.57
C ARG A 84 17.21 23.98 31.16
N LEU A 85 16.92 22.68 31.00
CA LEU A 85 16.57 22.07 29.71
C LEU A 85 15.07 22.15 29.38
N LYS A 86 14.31 23.03 30.04
CA LYS A 86 12.85 23.16 29.87
C LYS A 86 12.42 23.38 28.41
N ASN A 87 13.13 24.21 27.66
CA ASN A 87 12.79 24.47 26.25
C ASN A 87 12.98 23.22 25.38
N SER A 88 14.02 22.42 25.66
CA SER A 88 14.23 21.12 25.01
C SER A 88 13.11 20.16 25.38
N PHE A 89 12.80 20.07 26.68
CA PHE A 89 11.70 19.24 27.19
C PHE A 89 10.38 19.55 26.48
N GLN A 90 10.01 20.84 26.37
CA GLN A 90 8.78 21.25 25.70
C GLN A 90 8.77 20.86 24.22
N THR A 91 9.90 21.02 23.53
CA THR A 91 10.04 20.66 22.11
C THR A 91 9.92 19.15 21.90
N GLU A 92 10.60 18.37 22.73
CA GLU A 92 10.58 16.90 22.67
C GLU A 92 9.22 16.33 23.07
N LEU A 93 8.57 16.88 24.11
CA LEU A 93 7.22 16.51 24.51
C LEU A 93 6.22 16.77 23.37
N ASN A 94 6.33 17.94 22.73
CA ASN A 94 5.50 18.30 21.59
C ASN A 94 5.71 17.32 20.42
N SER A 95 6.96 17.02 20.08
CA SER A 95 7.28 16.03 19.04
C SER A 95 6.75 14.63 19.39
N TYR A 96 6.81 14.24 20.66
CA TYR A 96 6.30 12.95 21.12
C TYR A 96 4.78 12.85 21.00
N ILE A 97 4.06 13.90 21.39
CA ILE A 97 2.59 13.98 21.24
C ILE A 97 2.19 13.91 19.77
N HIS A 98 2.87 14.67 18.89
CA HIS A 98 2.58 14.65 17.44
C HIS A 98 2.89 13.31 16.80
N LYS A 99 3.95 12.62 17.23
CA LYS A 99 4.27 11.30 16.68
C LYS A 99 3.23 10.24 17.05
N ASN A 100 2.54 10.41 18.18
CA ASN A 100 1.63 9.41 18.74
C ASN A 100 0.17 9.90 18.82
N HIS A 101 -0.23 10.88 18.01
CA HIS A 101 -1.61 11.38 18.01
C HIS A 101 -2.58 10.32 17.48
N MET A 102 -3.77 10.28 18.08
CA MET A 102 -4.89 9.45 17.67
C MET A 102 -6.17 10.28 17.73
N ARG A 103 -6.96 10.20 16.66
CA ARG A 103 -8.24 10.88 16.54
C ARG A 103 -9.38 9.88 16.72
N ILE A 104 -10.32 10.20 17.60
CA ILE A 104 -11.58 9.48 17.78
C ILE A 104 -12.72 10.51 17.70
N GLY A 105 -13.54 10.42 16.65
CA GLY A 105 -14.53 11.43 16.31
C GLY A 105 -13.94 12.84 16.10
N GLU A 106 -14.37 13.79 16.91
CA GLU A 106 -13.91 15.19 16.89
C GLU A 106 -12.71 15.47 17.80
N MET A 107 -12.35 14.51 18.67
CA MET A 107 -11.27 14.66 19.63
C MET A 107 -9.97 14.05 19.10
N GLU A 108 -8.87 14.77 19.34
CA GLU A 108 -7.53 14.36 18.96
C GLU A 108 -6.62 14.52 20.18
N LYS A 109 -6.01 13.42 20.62
CA LYS A 109 -5.08 13.36 21.76
C LYS A 109 -3.97 12.34 21.49
N SER A 110 -2.88 12.38 22.24
CA SER A 110 -1.81 11.36 22.17
C SER A 110 -2.28 10.04 22.77
N ASN A 111 -2.10 8.94 22.05
CA ASN A 111 -2.33 7.58 22.54
C ASN A 111 -1.19 7.06 23.43
N ALA A 112 0.00 7.62 23.29
CA ALA A 112 1.16 7.22 24.08
C ALA A 112 1.14 7.88 25.47
N SER A 113 1.57 7.16 26.51
CA SER A 113 1.58 7.66 27.89
C SER A 113 2.64 8.76 28.10
N PHE A 114 2.30 9.75 28.91
CA PHE A 114 3.23 10.76 29.44
C PHE A 114 4.34 10.11 30.28
N ASP A 115 4.02 9.09 31.07
CA ASP A 115 4.99 8.44 31.96
C ASP A 115 6.12 7.79 31.16
N ASN A 116 5.80 7.12 30.04
CA ASN A 116 6.80 6.52 29.15
C ASN A 116 7.75 7.58 28.56
N PHE A 117 7.20 8.72 28.13
CA PHE A 117 8.01 9.83 27.65
C PHE A 117 8.93 10.37 28.74
N MET A 118 8.40 10.57 29.94
CA MET A 118 9.14 11.12 31.05
C MET A 118 10.27 10.18 31.52
N ASP A 119 10.01 8.87 31.56
CA ASP A 119 11.02 7.86 31.90
C ASP A 119 12.20 7.88 30.92
N ASP A 120 11.93 8.02 29.62
CA ASP A 120 12.98 8.09 28.61
C ASP A 120 13.72 9.43 28.63
N TYR A 121 13.01 10.53 28.85
CA TYR A 121 13.62 11.85 28.96
C TYR A 121 14.48 11.97 30.23
N ALA A 122 14.04 11.44 31.36
CA ALA A 122 14.76 11.50 32.64
C ALA A 122 16.14 10.79 32.57
N LYS A 123 16.23 9.65 31.86
CA LYS A 123 17.50 8.92 31.65
C LYS A 123 18.57 9.76 30.95
N ASN A 124 18.17 10.71 30.11
CA ASN A 124 19.11 11.60 29.41
C ASN A 124 19.67 12.73 30.29
N ILE A 125 18.99 13.03 31.41
CA ILE A 125 19.40 14.09 32.35
C ILE A 125 20.40 13.54 33.36
N ARG A 126 20.15 12.32 33.84
CA ARG A 126 20.90 11.76 34.97
C ARG A 126 21.02 10.25 34.86
N ASN A 127 22.18 9.75 35.28
CA ASN A 127 22.41 8.33 35.40
C ASN A 127 22.09 7.84 36.82
N ASP A 128 20.90 7.26 36.99
CA ASP A 128 20.41 6.76 38.28
C ASP A 128 21.26 5.61 38.85
N ASN A 129 21.93 4.83 37.99
CA ASN A 129 22.82 3.77 38.44
C ASN A 129 24.04 4.34 39.17
N TYR A 130 24.62 5.44 38.68
CA TYR A 130 25.71 6.12 39.39
C TYR A 130 25.21 6.82 40.67
N ALA A 131 24.04 7.45 40.61
CA ALA A 131 23.49 8.16 41.77
C ALA A 131 23.16 7.21 42.94
N SER A 132 22.60 6.04 42.63
CA SER A 132 22.17 5.06 43.64
C SER A 132 23.33 4.39 44.38
N ILE A 133 24.46 4.13 43.71
CA ILE A 133 25.62 3.48 44.36
C ILE A 133 26.40 4.43 45.28
N ALA A 134 26.36 5.74 45.03
CA ALA A 134 27.19 6.73 45.74
C ALA A 134 26.99 6.68 47.26
N ALA A 135 25.74 6.52 47.71
CA ALA A 135 25.39 6.41 49.13
C ALA A 135 26.08 5.21 49.83
N GLY A 136 26.29 4.10 49.12
CA GLY A 136 27.01 2.93 49.62
C GLY A 136 28.52 3.02 49.44
N VAL A 137 28.99 3.67 48.38
CA VAL A 137 30.42 3.79 48.06
C VAL A 137 31.18 4.63 49.10
N PHE A 138 30.62 5.75 49.58
CA PHE A 138 31.34 6.62 50.53
C PHE A 138 31.68 5.95 51.87
N PRO A 139 30.75 5.27 52.57
CA PRO A 139 31.07 4.57 53.80
C PRO A 139 32.02 3.39 53.55
N THR A 140 31.84 2.63 52.47
CA THR A 140 32.72 1.52 52.13
C THR A 140 34.16 1.98 51.86
N MET A 141 34.35 3.09 51.14
CA MET A 141 35.68 3.69 50.99
C MET A 141 36.25 4.20 52.32
N GLY A 142 35.40 4.73 53.21
CA GLY A 142 35.80 5.12 54.56
C GLY A 142 36.31 3.95 55.41
N ILE A 143 35.58 2.82 55.38
CA ILE A 143 35.97 1.57 56.06
C ILE A 143 37.27 1.02 55.46
N LEU A 144 37.34 0.92 54.13
CA LEU A 144 38.54 0.47 53.41
C LEU A 144 39.75 1.34 53.75
N GLY A 145 39.57 2.67 53.72
CA GLY A 145 40.62 3.62 54.07
C GLY A 145 41.08 3.48 55.52
N THR A 146 40.17 3.17 56.44
CA THR A 146 40.53 2.88 57.85
C THR A 146 41.44 1.65 57.94
N PHE A 147 41.09 0.56 57.24
CA PHE A 147 41.93 -0.65 57.23
C PHE A 147 43.31 -0.38 56.60
N ILE A 148 43.37 0.37 55.50
CA ILE A 148 44.64 0.76 54.86
C ILE A 148 45.47 1.61 55.83
N SER A 149 44.85 2.58 56.51
CA SER A 149 45.56 3.46 57.44
C SER A 149 46.10 2.70 58.65
N ILE A 150 45.35 1.75 59.20
CA ILE A 150 45.83 0.88 60.29
C ILE A 150 46.97 -0.01 59.80
N ALA A 151 46.83 -0.62 58.62
CA ALA A 151 47.88 -1.47 58.05
C ALA A 151 49.21 -0.74 57.85
N LEU A 152 49.17 0.53 57.44
CA LEU A 152 50.36 1.36 57.26
C LEU A 152 50.97 1.86 58.58
N THR A 153 50.20 1.87 59.67
CA THR A 153 50.68 2.40 60.96
C THR A 153 51.03 1.30 61.97
N LEU A 154 50.91 0.03 61.60
CA LEU A 154 51.33 -1.10 62.43
C LEU A 154 52.87 -1.16 62.48
N PRO A 155 53.50 -0.90 63.64
CA PRO A 155 54.95 -1.00 63.78
C PRO A 155 55.37 -2.47 63.94
N ASP A 156 56.60 -2.78 63.52
CA ASP A 156 57.23 -4.07 63.80
C ASP A 156 57.67 -4.11 65.28
N PHE A 157 56.93 -4.84 66.11
CA PHE A 157 57.21 -5.02 67.54
C PHE A 157 58.49 -5.84 67.79
N SER A 158 59.65 -5.23 67.57
CA SER A 158 60.97 -5.86 67.68
C SER A 158 61.82 -5.28 68.82
N SER A 159 61.27 -4.33 69.58
CA SER A 159 61.96 -3.61 70.63
C SER A 159 62.28 -4.49 71.85
N GLN A 160 63.54 -4.43 72.32
CA GLN A 160 64.04 -5.22 73.47
C GLN A 160 63.99 -4.44 74.80
N THR A 161 63.58 -3.17 74.79
CA THR A 161 63.51 -2.31 75.98
C THR A 161 62.08 -1.82 76.21
N SER A 162 61.64 -1.77 77.48
CA SER A 162 60.26 -1.37 77.82
C SER A 162 59.90 0.03 77.33
N SER A 163 60.85 0.97 77.32
CA SER A 163 60.62 2.34 76.83
C SER A 163 60.41 2.41 75.31
N ALA A 164 61.10 1.57 74.52
CA ALA A 164 60.89 1.51 73.08
C ALA A 164 59.54 0.85 72.74
N LEU A 165 59.14 -0.16 73.51
CA LEU A 165 57.82 -0.79 73.37
C LEU A 165 56.67 0.18 73.71
N GLU A 166 56.80 0.99 74.76
CA GLU A 166 55.82 2.04 75.10
C GLU A 166 55.67 3.07 73.97
N GLN A 167 56.78 3.46 73.33
CA GLN A 167 56.75 4.38 72.19
C GLN A 167 56.09 3.75 70.96
N GLU A 168 56.37 2.48 70.65
CA GLU A 168 55.73 1.73 69.55
C GLU A 168 54.21 1.61 69.78
N ILE A 169 53.78 1.32 71.01
CA ILE A 169 52.35 1.26 71.36
C ILE A 169 51.69 2.65 71.24
N SER A 170 52.36 3.71 71.69
CA SER A 170 51.86 5.09 71.58
C SER A 170 51.66 5.52 70.12
N VAL A 171 52.61 5.19 69.25
CA VAL A 171 52.52 5.45 67.80
C VAL A 171 51.36 4.66 67.19
N LEU A 172 51.22 3.37 67.52
CA LEU A 172 50.10 2.56 67.05
C LEU A 172 48.74 3.13 67.50
N LEU A 173 48.61 3.50 68.77
CA LEU A 173 47.36 4.05 69.31
C LEU A 173 46.99 5.37 68.64
N SER A 174 47.98 6.24 68.42
CA SER A 174 47.81 7.49 67.66
C SER A 174 47.39 7.21 66.20
N GLY A 175 48.07 6.27 65.54
CA GLY A 175 47.78 5.84 64.18
C GLY A 175 46.34 5.34 64.00
N VAL A 176 45.91 4.45 64.89
CA VAL A 176 44.54 3.93 64.93
C VAL A 176 43.52 5.06 65.12
N GLY A 177 43.79 6.01 66.02
CA GLY A 177 42.95 7.19 66.22
C GLY A 177 42.76 8.01 64.93
N THR A 178 43.84 8.24 64.17
CA THR A 178 43.78 8.98 62.91
C THR A 178 43.13 8.21 61.76
N ALA A 179 43.13 6.87 61.82
CA ALA A 179 42.48 6.02 60.83
C ALA A 179 40.94 6.16 60.89
N PHE A 180 40.37 6.29 62.09
CA PHE A 180 38.93 6.47 62.27
C PHE A 180 38.38 7.74 61.59
N TYR A 181 39.19 8.79 61.44
CA TYR A 181 38.78 10.00 60.74
C TYR A 181 38.40 9.75 59.28
N VAL A 182 39.03 8.76 58.63
CA VAL A 182 38.72 8.37 57.25
C VAL A 182 37.30 7.78 57.16
N SER A 183 36.93 6.92 58.11
CA SER A 183 35.58 6.35 58.20
C SER A 183 34.52 7.41 58.54
N ILE A 184 34.79 8.27 59.52
CA ILE A 184 33.89 9.37 59.91
C ILE A 184 33.59 10.26 58.69
N TYR A 185 34.61 10.59 57.91
CA TYR A 185 34.45 11.38 56.70
C TYR A 185 33.57 10.67 55.66
N GLY A 186 33.81 9.38 55.39
CA GLY A 186 33.00 8.59 54.45
C GLY A 186 31.53 8.47 54.86
N ILE A 187 31.25 8.28 56.15
CA ILE A 187 29.88 8.22 56.68
C ILE A 187 29.18 9.59 56.57
N LEU A 188 29.87 10.66 56.95
CA LEU A 188 29.35 12.03 56.87
C LEU A 188 28.99 12.40 55.41
N LEU A 189 29.85 12.02 54.46
CA LEU A 189 29.58 12.18 53.02
C LEU A 189 28.34 11.42 52.55
N SER A 190 28.16 10.18 53.00
CA SER A 190 26.97 9.38 52.66
C SER A 190 25.68 10.02 53.16
N LEU A 191 25.66 10.47 54.42
CA LEU A 191 24.49 11.15 54.98
C LEU A 191 24.17 12.44 54.24
N TRP A 192 25.20 13.23 53.93
CA TRP A 192 25.04 14.45 53.15
C TRP A 192 24.52 14.17 51.73
N TRP A 193 25.10 13.17 51.07
CA TRP A 193 24.66 12.71 49.75
C TRP A 193 23.18 12.32 49.75
N LEU A 194 22.78 11.45 50.69
CA LEU A 194 21.40 10.98 50.84
C LEU A 194 20.41 12.13 51.01
N PHE A 195 20.76 13.13 51.82
CA PHE A 195 19.89 14.29 52.03
C PHE A 195 19.58 15.04 50.73
N PHE A 196 20.61 15.39 49.95
CA PHE A 196 20.42 16.11 48.68
C PHE A 196 19.81 15.24 47.60
N GLU A 197 20.17 13.95 47.57
CA GLU A 197 19.61 12.99 46.63
C GLU A 197 18.09 12.85 46.81
N LYS A 198 17.63 12.60 48.04
CA LYS A 198 16.21 12.44 48.35
C LYS A 198 15.43 13.74 48.20
N ARG A 199 16.01 14.87 48.60
CA ARG A 199 15.40 16.20 48.41
C ARG A 199 15.21 16.53 46.93
N GLY A 200 16.25 16.32 46.12
CA GLY A 200 16.23 16.61 44.70
C GLY A 200 15.25 15.73 43.93
N LEU A 201 15.23 14.42 44.21
CA LEU A 201 14.26 13.49 43.64
C LEU A 201 12.81 13.85 44.01
N SER A 202 12.54 14.13 45.28
CA SER A 202 11.21 14.55 45.72
C SER A 202 10.75 15.84 45.03
N HIS A 203 11.66 16.79 44.83
CA HIS A 203 11.35 18.01 44.08
C HIS A 203 11.08 17.71 42.60
N PHE A 204 11.89 16.87 41.97
CA PHE A 204 11.72 16.44 40.58
C PHE A 204 10.37 15.75 40.37
N ASP A 205 10.03 14.76 41.20
CA ASP A 205 8.76 14.03 41.13
C ASP A 205 7.57 14.98 41.23
N ARG A 206 7.62 15.97 42.14
CA ARG A 206 6.54 16.96 42.29
C ARG A 206 6.37 17.82 41.04
N GLU A 207 7.46 18.26 40.42
CA GLU A 207 7.40 19.04 39.18
C GLU A 207 6.89 18.19 38.01
N VAL A 208 7.35 16.94 37.89
CA VAL A 208 6.86 15.99 36.89
C VAL A 208 5.36 15.75 37.05
N GLN A 209 4.88 15.52 38.28
CA GLN A 209 3.44 15.34 38.53
C GLN A 209 2.64 16.60 38.18
N ARG A 210 3.15 17.79 38.49
CA ARG A 210 2.49 19.05 38.08
C ARG A 210 2.37 19.16 36.55
N ILE A 211 3.44 18.82 35.83
CA ILE A 211 3.43 18.80 34.35
C ILE A 211 2.47 17.74 33.83
N LYS A 212 2.47 16.54 34.42
CA LYS A 212 1.54 15.46 34.09
C LYS A 212 0.09 15.91 34.22
N THR A 213 -0.29 16.52 35.34
CA THR A 213 -1.65 17.03 35.55
C THR A 213 -2.01 18.15 34.56
N SER A 214 -1.09 19.07 34.28
CA SER A 214 -1.31 20.14 33.30
C SER A 214 -1.46 19.61 31.86
N SER A 215 -0.67 18.60 31.52
CA SER A 215 -0.68 17.95 30.19
C SER A 215 -1.75 16.88 30.03
N ALA A 216 -2.45 16.48 31.09
CA ALA A 216 -3.38 15.35 31.09
C ALA A 216 -4.45 15.45 29.99
N SER A 217 -4.90 16.66 29.67
CA SER A 217 -5.90 16.89 28.61
C SER A 217 -5.41 16.56 27.20
N LEU A 218 -4.09 16.45 26.98
CA LEU A 218 -3.44 16.14 25.71
C LEU A 218 -3.23 14.64 25.49
N PHE A 219 -3.42 13.82 26.52
CA PHE A 219 -3.23 12.38 26.50
C PHE A 219 -4.57 11.67 26.65
N TRP A 220 -4.74 10.54 25.95
CA TRP A 220 -5.89 9.68 26.12
C TRP A 220 -5.79 8.86 27.41
N THR A 221 -6.88 8.79 28.18
CA THR A 221 -7.06 7.70 29.15
C THR A 221 -7.82 6.54 28.52
N LYS A 222 -7.71 5.34 29.10
CA LYS A 222 -8.42 4.16 28.58
C LYS A 222 -9.94 4.36 28.63
N GLU A 223 -10.42 4.95 29.71
CA GLU A 223 -11.83 5.25 29.93
C GLU A 223 -12.34 6.29 28.92
N GLU A 224 -11.54 7.32 28.62
CA GLU A 224 -11.88 8.33 27.61
C GLU A 224 -11.95 7.72 26.20
N ILE A 225 -11.04 6.80 25.86
CA ILE A 225 -11.06 6.08 24.58
C ILE A 225 -12.35 5.26 24.47
N GLU A 226 -12.67 4.45 25.49
CA GLU A 226 -13.88 3.62 25.51
C GLU A 226 -15.16 4.46 25.41
N GLN A 227 -15.23 5.57 26.15
CA GLN A 227 -16.36 6.50 26.07
C GLN A 227 -16.48 7.16 24.70
N ALA A 228 -15.37 7.55 24.09
CA ALA A 228 -15.35 8.16 22.77
C ALA A 228 -15.84 7.18 21.69
N TYR A 229 -15.34 5.93 21.70
CA TYR A 229 -15.82 4.87 20.81
C TYR A 229 -17.30 4.55 21.03
N LEU A 230 -17.75 4.46 22.28
CA LEU A 230 -19.16 4.20 22.60
C LEU A 230 -20.05 5.32 22.06
N LYS A 231 -19.64 6.59 22.24
CA LYS A 231 -20.37 7.75 21.71
C LYS A 231 -20.46 7.72 20.18
N GLU A 232 -19.35 7.43 19.51
CA GLU A 232 -19.30 7.31 18.06
C GLU A 232 -20.21 6.17 17.56
N ASN A 233 -20.17 5.01 18.21
CA ASN A 233 -21.06 3.89 17.91
C ASN A 233 -22.54 4.24 18.11
N LEU A 234 -22.91 4.91 19.20
CA LEU A 234 -24.28 5.36 19.45
C LEU A 234 -24.75 6.34 18.37
N GLN A 235 -23.89 7.26 17.93
CA GLN A 235 -24.19 8.19 16.85
C GLN A 235 -24.39 7.46 15.51
N HIS A 236 -23.61 6.42 15.23
CA HIS A 236 -23.84 5.55 14.09
C HIS A 236 -25.22 4.86 14.17
N PHE A 237 -25.60 4.32 15.34
CA PHE A 237 -26.92 3.72 15.52
C PHE A 237 -28.06 4.72 15.33
N GLU A 238 -27.93 5.95 15.84
CA GLU A 238 -28.93 7.00 15.64
C GLU A 238 -29.07 7.37 14.15
N ASN A 239 -27.95 7.48 13.44
CA ASN A 239 -27.95 7.74 12.00
C ASN A 239 -28.61 6.60 11.21
N ILE A 240 -28.34 5.34 11.58
CA ILE A 240 -29.01 4.17 11.01
C ILE A 240 -30.52 4.24 11.31
N GLY A 241 -30.91 4.61 12.53
CA GLY A 241 -32.32 4.82 12.90
C GLY A 241 -33.01 5.86 12.02
N LYS A 242 -32.38 7.02 11.80
CA LYS A 242 -32.91 8.08 10.91
C LYS A 242 -32.98 7.63 9.44
N MET A 243 -31.99 6.87 8.96
CA MET A 243 -32.05 6.29 7.61
C MET A 243 -33.20 5.27 7.51
N PHE A 244 -33.37 4.42 8.52
CA PHE A 244 -34.47 3.47 8.58
C PHE A 244 -35.82 4.17 8.60
N GLU A 245 -36.00 5.23 9.39
CA GLU A 245 -37.23 6.03 9.45
C GLU A 245 -37.55 6.69 8.10
N ARG A 246 -36.54 7.19 7.39
CA ARG A 246 -36.71 7.71 6.02
C ARG A 246 -37.12 6.60 5.04
N LEU A 247 -36.50 5.42 5.12
CA LEU A 247 -36.82 4.28 4.28
C LEU A 247 -38.18 3.65 4.60
N SER A 248 -38.60 3.68 5.87
CA SER A 248 -39.87 3.13 6.35
C SER A 248 -41.02 4.13 6.23
N SER A 249 -40.74 5.39 5.87
CA SER A 249 -41.76 6.40 5.65
C SER A 249 -42.73 5.96 4.54
N SER A 250 -44.03 6.26 4.73
CA SER A 250 -45.08 5.92 3.76
C SER A 250 -44.81 6.50 2.38
N ASP A 251 -44.13 7.65 2.28
CA ASP A 251 -43.77 8.30 1.02
C ASP A 251 -42.80 7.45 0.19
N PHE A 252 -41.88 6.69 0.80
CA PHE A 252 -41.03 5.75 0.06
C PHE A 252 -41.85 4.60 -0.54
N PHE A 253 -42.69 3.95 0.26
CA PHE A 253 -43.54 2.86 -0.22
C PHE A 253 -44.56 3.32 -1.25
N GLU A 254 -45.09 4.55 -1.10
CA GLU A 254 -45.99 5.15 -2.07
C GLU A 254 -45.28 5.48 -3.39
N ARG A 255 -44.08 6.06 -3.35
CA ARG A 255 -43.24 6.29 -4.55
C ARG A 255 -42.83 5.00 -5.21
N LEU A 256 -42.48 3.97 -4.43
CA LEU A 256 -42.17 2.65 -4.93
C LEU A 256 -43.39 2.03 -5.61
N GLY A 257 -44.56 2.10 -4.98
CA GLY A 257 -45.84 1.67 -5.56
C GLY A 257 -46.13 2.38 -6.89
N ARG A 258 -46.05 3.71 -6.94
CA ARG A 258 -46.23 4.48 -8.18
C ARG A 258 -45.22 4.11 -9.27
N THR A 259 -43.97 3.84 -8.90
CA THR A 259 -42.93 3.44 -9.86
C THR A 259 -43.22 2.04 -10.41
N ILE A 260 -43.65 1.11 -9.56
CA ILE A 260 -44.05 -0.24 -9.95
C ILE A 260 -45.27 -0.17 -10.87
N GLU A 261 -46.31 0.59 -10.50
CA GLU A 261 -47.51 0.81 -11.32
C GLU A 261 -47.15 1.39 -12.69
N GLY A 262 -46.28 2.41 -12.74
CA GLY A 262 -45.80 2.99 -13.99
C GLY A 262 -45.01 2.00 -14.86
N LYS A 263 -44.21 1.12 -14.25
CA LYS A 263 -43.50 0.05 -14.98
C LYS A 263 -44.46 -1.01 -15.51
N PHE A 264 -45.47 -1.41 -14.74
CA PHE A 264 -46.51 -2.33 -15.20
C PHE A 264 -47.34 -1.73 -16.33
N SER A 265 -47.71 -0.46 -16.25
CA SER A 265 -48.40 0.24 -17.33
C SER A 265 -47.57 0.29 -18.62
N LEU A 266 -46.26 0.55 -18.52
CA LEU A 266 -45.36 0.51 -19.67
C LEU A 266 -45.26 -0.91 -20.25
N PHE A 267 -45.26 -1.93 -19.38
CA PHE A 267 -45.23 -3.33 -19.78
C PHE A 267 -46.52 -3.74 -20.52
N ASP A 268 -47.68 -3.27 -20.05
CA ASP A 268 -48.98 -3.50 -20.69
C ASP A 268 -49.06 -2.83 -22.07
N GLU A 269 -48.57 -1.60 -22.18
CA GLU A 269 -48.47 -0.89 -23.47
C GLU A 269 -47.51 -1.61 -24.44
N MET A 270 -46.39 -2.13 -23.94
CA MET A 270 -45.46 -2.94 -24.73
C MET A 270 -46.10 -4.24 -25.22
N LEU A 271 -46.82 -4.97 -24.34
CA LEU A 271 -47.55 -6.19 -24.72
C LEU A 271 -48.62 -5.90 -25.78
N LYS A 272 -49.32 -4.77 -25.67
CA LYS A 272 -50.31 -4.34 -26.65
C LYS A 272 -49.65 -4.04 -28.01
N LEU A 273 -48.55 -3.28 -28.01
CA LEU A 273 -47.78 -2.97 -29.22
C LEU A 273 -47.22 -4.25 -29.87
N GLU A 274 -46.72 -5.19 -29.07
CA GLU A 274 -46.24 -6.48 -29.56
C GLU A 274 -47.39 -7.30 -30.16
N GLY A 275 -48.56 -7.33 -29.51
CA GLY A 275 -49.76 -7.96 -30.05
C GLY A 275 -50.22 -7.34 -31.39
N GLU A 276 -50.21 -6.02 -31.51
CA GLU A 276 -50.51 -5.32 -32.76
C GLU A 276 -49.48 -5.61 -33.86
N ALA A 277 -48.18 -5.65 -33.51
CA ALA A 277 -47.11 -5.98 -34.44
C ALA A 277 -47.19 -7.44 -34.93
N VAL A 278 -47.52 -8.38 -34.05
CA VAL A 278 -47.76 -9.79 -34.41
C VAL A 278 -48.97 -9.91 -35.31
N LYS A 279 -50.08 -9.21 -35.01
CA LYS A 279 -51.26 -9.19 -35.87
C LYS A 279 -50.94 -8.67 -37.27
N LYS A 280 -50.24 -7.54 -37.36
CA LYS A 280 -49.82 -6.95 -38.63
C LYS A 280 -48.84 -7.86 -39.38
N SER A 281 -47.94 -8.53 -38.68
CA SER A 281 -47.05 -9.54 -39.26
C SER A 281 -47.83 -10.72 -39.81
N ALA A 282 -48.84 -11.23 -39.09
CA ALA A 282 -49.70 -12.31 -39.56
C ALA A 282 -50.50 -11.91 -40.82
N GLU A 283 -50.97 -10.67 -40.90
CA GLU A 283 -51.61 -10.11 -42.10
C GLU A 283 -50.62 -10.06 -43.28
N HIS A 284 -49.40 -9.54 -43.06
CA HIS A 284 -48.35 -9.54 -44.09
C HIS A 284 -47.94 -10.97 -44.52
N PHE A 285 -47.85 -11.92 -43.59
CA PHE A 285 -47.61 -13.33 -43.90
C PHE A 285 -48.72 -13.91 -44.75
N LYS A 286 -49.99 -13.64 -44.41
CA LYS A 286 -51.14 -14.09 -45.21
C LYS A 286 -51.07 -13.55 -46.63
N THR A 287 -50.87 -12.24 -46.80
CA THR A 287 -50.76 -11.61 -48.13
C THR A 287 -49.55 -12.11 -48.91
N GLY A 288 -48.41 -12.30 -48.23
CA GLY A 288 -47.20 -12.88 -48.82
C GLY A 288 -47.43 -14.31 -49.29
N MET A 289 -48.12 -15.13 -48.48
CA MET A 289 -48.45 -16.51 -48.82
C MET A 289 -49.45 -16.60 -49.98
N GLU A 290 -50.45 -15.72 -50.04
CA GLU A 290 -51.37 -15.61 -51.19
C GLU A 290 -50.62 -15.22 -52.48
N THR A 291 -49.66 -14.31 -52.37
CA THR A 291 -48.82 -13.89 -53.51
C THR A 291 -47.91 -15.03 -53.97
N LEU A 292 -47.29 -15.74 -53.02
CA LEU A 292 -46.45 -16.90 -53.30
C LEU A 292 -47.25 -18.04 -53.94
N ALA A 293 -48.45 -18.31 -53.44
CA ALA A 293 -49.36 -19.31 -54.01
C ALA A 293 -49.70 -18.97 -55.48
N ARG A 294 -50.07 -17.72 -55.77
CA ARG A 294 -50.31 -17.26 -57.15
C ARG A 294 -49.06 -17.36 -58.03
N SER A 295 -47.88 -17.09 -57.49
CA SER A 295 -46.61 -17.21 -58.24
C SER A 295 -46.26 -18.68 -58.53
N SER A 296 -46.46 -19.56 -57.55
CA SER A 296 -46.28 -21.01 -57.70
C SER A 296 -47.21 -21.59 -58.76
N GLU A 297 -48.48 -21.16 -58.77
CA GLU A 297 -49.44 -21.54 -59.82
C GLU A 297 -49.00 -21.06 -61.21
N LYS A 298 -48.52 -19.81 -61.33
CA LYS A 298 -47.94 -19.31 -62.59
C LYS A 298 -46.70 -20.10 -63.02
N GLN A 299 -45.81 -20.47 -62.10
CA GLN A 299 -44.67 -21.33 -62.42
C GLN A 299 -45.12 -22.71 -62.90
N ARG A 300 -46.14 -23.31 -62.28
CA ARG A 300 -46.69 -24.59 -62.72
C ARG A 300 -47.26 -24.51 -64.13
N ASN A 301 -47.99 -23.44 -64.45
CA ASN A 301 -48.49 -23.20 -65.80
C ASN A 301 -47.34 -22.97 -66.79
N LEU A 302 -46.27 -22.29 -66.37
CA LEU A 302 -45.08 -22.10 -67.20
C LEU A 302 -44.35 -23.42 -67.49
N VAL A 303 -44.27 -24.32 -66.51
CA VAL A 303 -43.71 -25.67 -66.69
C VAL A 303 -44.56 -26.49 -67.66
N GLN A 304 -45.89 -26.43 -67.56
CA GLN A 304 -46.77 -27.09 -68.54
C GLN A 304 -46.59 -26.53 -69.95
N LEU A 305 -46.49 -25.20 -70.09
CA LEU A 305 -46.21 -24.56 -71.38
C LEU A 305 -44.85 -24.99 -71.94
N HIS A 306 -43.85 -25.15 -71.07
CA HIS A 306 -42.53 -25.63 -71.44
C HIS A 306 -42.57 -27.09 -71.93
N ASP A 307 -43.37 -27.94 -71.28
CA ASP A 307 -43.58 -29.34 -71.66
C ASP A 307 -44.29 -29.46 -73.03
N GLU A 308 -45.33 -28.65 -73.26
CA GLU A 308 -45.99 -28.55 -74.58
C GLU A 308 -45.01 -28.08 -75.67
N MET A 309 -44.14 -27.12 -75.36
CA MET A 309 -43.10 -26.65 -76.29
C MET A 309 -42.10 -27.77 -76.61
N LEU A 310 -41.66 -28.54 -75.61
CA LEU A 310 -40.77 -29.69 -75.81
C LEU A 310 -41.43 -30.77 -76.68
N SER A 311 -42.71 -31.07 -76.46
CA SER A 311 -43.47 -32.02 -77.29
C SER A 311 -43.60 -31.55 -78.75
N LYS A 312 -43.85 -30.25 -78.97
CA LYS A 312 -43.86 -29.65 -80.31
C LYS A 312 -42.49 -29.73 -80.98
N LEU A 313 -41.41 -29.48 -80.24
CA LEU A 313 -40.03 -29.62 -80.70
C LEU A 313 -39.69 -31.06 -81.09
N ASP A 314 -40.13 -32.04 -80.29
CA ASP A 314 -39.93 -33.46 -80.59
C ASP A 314 -40.69 -33.90 -81.85
N THR A 315 -41.93 -33.44 -82.02
CA THR A 315 -42.72 -33.65 -83.23
C THR A 315 -42.05 -33.02 -84.46
N PHE A 316 -41.48 -31.83 -84.30
CA PHE A 316 -40.71 -31.18 -85.36
C PHE A 316 -39.44 -31.96 -85.70
N ASN A 317 -38.72 -32.44 -84.70
CA ASN A 317 -37.49 -33.22 -84.86
C ASN A 317 -37.74 -34.56 -85.56
N THR A 318 -38.78 -35.30 -85.14
CA THR A 318 -39.19 -36.56 -85.77
C THR A 318 -39.62 -36.36 -87.23
N ASN A 319 -40.40 -35.31 -87.52
CA ASN A 319 -40.74 -34.98 -88.91
C ASN A 319 -39.53 -34.59 -89.75
N THR A 320 -38.59 -33.83 -89.20
CA THR A 320 -37.34 -33.46 -89.89
C THR A 320 -36.48 -34.68 -90.17
N THR A 321 -36.38 -35.60 -89.21
CA THR A 321 -35.66 -36.87 -89.38
C THR A 321 -36.33 -37.74 -90.43
N ALA A 322 -37.67 -37.85 -90.42
CA ALA A 322 -38.42 -38.59 -91.43
C ALA A 322 -38.28 -37.99 -92.83
N LEU A 323 -38.24 -36.66 -92.93
CA LEU A 323 -37.93 -35.96 -94.18
C LEU A 323 -36.51 -36.28 -94.65
N HIS A 324 -35.54 -36.27 -93.73
CA HIS A 324 -34.14 -36.60 -94.03
C HIS A 324 -34.00 -38.04 -94.53
N VAL A 325 -34.65 -39.01 -93.88
CA VAL A 325 -34.69 -40.42 -94.30
C VAL A 325 -35.33 -40.56 -95.67
N LYS A 326 -36.49 -39.95 -95.92
CA LYS A 326 -37.13 -39.97 -97.25
C LYS A 326 -36.25 -39.33 -98.33
N MET A 327 -35.55 -38.26 -97.99
CA MET A 327 -34.61 -37.61 -98.91
C MET A 327 -33.45 -38.54 -99.22
N GLN A 328 -32.92 -39.25 -98.23
CA GLN A 328 -31.85 -40.22 -98.40
C GLN A 328 -32.30 -41.44 -99.22
N GLU A 329 -33.48 -41.99 -98.96
CA GLU A 329 -34.10 -43.07 -99.75
C GLU A 329 -34.36 -42.65 -101.20
N ALA A 330 -34.87 -41.42 -101.42
CA ALA A 330 -35.06 -40.89 -102.77
C ALA A 330 -33.71 -40.69 -103.49
N ASN A 331 -32.67 -40.28 -102.77
CA ASN A 331 -31.32 -40.11 -103.31
C ASN A 331 -30.67 -41.47 -103.64
N GLU A 332 -30.84 -42.49 -102.79
CA GLU A 332 -30.43 -43.87 -103.07
C GLU A 332 -31.18 -44.47 -104.26
N ALA A 333 -32.50 -44.28 -104.32
CA ALA A 333 -33.31 -44.72 -105.46
C ALA A 333 -32.87 -44.02 -106.76
N MET A 334 -32.58 -42.72 -106.71
CA MET A 334 -32.06 -41.98 -107.86
C MET A 334 -30.68 -42.49 -108.32
N LEU A 335 -29.78 -42.81 -107.38
CA LEU A 335 -28.48 -43.42 -107.67
C LEU A 335 -28.64 -44.82 -108.28
N ALA A 336 -29.55 -45.64 -107.76
CA ALA A 336 -29.86 -46.96 -108.31
C ALA A 336 -30.44 -46.85 -109.73
N THR A 337 -31.34 -45.89 -109.96
CA THR A 337 -31.92 -45.64 -111.28
C THR A 337 -30.86 -45.13 -112.27
N GLN A 338 -29.93 -44.27 -111.83
CA GLN A 338 -28.79 -43.85 -112.64
C GLN A 338 -27.83 -45.00 -112.97
N GLN A 339 -27.58 -45.89 -112.00
CA GLN A 339 -26.73 -47.06 -112.21
C GLN A 339 -27.38 -48.06 -113.18
N GLU A 340 -28.70 -48.22 -113.12
CA GLU A 340 -29.50 -49.06 -114.03
C GLU A 340 -29.61 -48.43 -115.43
N LEU A 341 -29.68 -47.10 -115.53
CA LEU A 341 -29.57 -46.36 -116.79
C LEU A 341 -28.17 -46.50 -117.41
N LEU A 342 -27.11 -46.43 -116.61
CA LEU A 342 -25.71 -46.61 -117.07
C LEU A 342 -25.44 -48.03 -117.54
N ASN A 343 -26.02 -49.03 -116.88
CA ASN A 343 -25.90 -50.43 -117.30
C ASN A 343 -26.76 -50.74 -118.54
N SER A 344 -27.93 -50.10 -118.70
CA SER A 344 -28.76 -50.25 -119.92
C SER A 344 -28.25 -49.44 -121.13
N LEU A 345 -27.51 -48.35 -120.92
CA LEU A 345 -26.84 -47.58 -121.97
C LEU A 345 -25.59 -48.27 -122.55
N LYS A 346 -25.08 -49.34 -121.92
CA LYS A 346 -23.84 -50.04 -122.33
C LYS A 346 -24.05 -51.24 -123.27
N ASP A 347 -25.27 -51.78 -123.37
CA ASP A 347 -25.51 -53.09 -124.03
C ASP A 347 -26.50 -53.07 -125.21
N THR A 348 -26.90 -51.90 -125.71
CA THR A 348 -27.46 -51.79 -127.07
C THR A 348 -27.11 -50.44 -127.69
N GLY A 349 -26.14 -50.47 -128.62
CA GLY A 349 -25.65 -49.28 -129.30
C GLY A 349 -26.58 -48.74 -130.38
N VAL A 350 -26.31 -47.51 -130.80
CA VAL A 350 -25.81 -47.19 -132.16
C VAL A 350 -25.28 -45.75 -132.14
N GLU A 351 -24.09 -45.61 -132.74
CA GLU A 351 -23.41 -44.45 -133.34
C GLU A 351 -23.70 -43.03 -132.81
N ARG A 352 -22.71 -42.40 -132.17
CA ARG A 352 -21.62 -41.58 -132.77
C ARG A 352 -22.11 -40.18 -133.13
N VAL A 353 -21.66 -39.15 -132.39
CA VAL A 353 -20.97 -37.97 -132.94
C VAL A 353 -20.11 -37.33 -131.83
N GLU A 354 -18.89 -36.99 -132.23
CA GLU A 354 -17.78 -36.38 -131.50
C GLU A 354 -17.97 -34.89 -131.15
N SER A 355 -17.00 -34.38 -130.36
CA SER A 355 -16.58 -32.99 -130.15
C SER A 355 -17.38 -32.18 -129.12
N GLU A 356 -16.81 -31.41 -128.19
CA GLU A 356 -15.44 -31.05 -127.77
C GLU A 356 -15.58 -30.29 -126.40
N PRO A 357 -14.50 -29.90 -125.69
CA PRO A 357 -14.51 -29.66 -124.25
C PRO A 357 -15.17 -28.32 -123.87
N ASN A 358 -15.99 -28.29 -122.80
CA ASN A 358 -16.62 -27.03 -122.39
C ASN A 358 -16.55 -26.79 -120.88
N VAL A 359 -15.54 -26.00 -120.49
CA VAL A 359 -15.52 -24.84 -119.56
C VAL A 359 -16.13 -24.96 -118.14
N GLU A 360 -17.10 -25.82 -117.88
CA GLU A 360 -17.75 -25.93 -116.57
C GLU A 360 -16.82 -26.51 -115.49
N VAL A 361 -15.94 -27.44 -115.85
CA VAL A 361 -15.00 -28.06 -114.90
C VAL A 361 -13.99 -27.04 -114.35
N GLU A 362 -13.65 -26.02 -115.14
CA GLU A 362 -12.72 -24.96 -114.71
C GLU A 362 -13.44 -23.94 -113.81
N SER A 363 -14.70 -23.61 -114.09
CA SER A 363 -15.53 -22.80 -113.17
C SER A 363 -15.79 -23.49 -111.82
N LEU A 364 -15.90 -24.82 -111.78
CA LEU A 364 -16.07 -25.57 -110.55
C LEU A 364 -14.81 -25.52 -109.67
N LYS A 365 -13.63 -25.49 -110.29
CA LYS A 365 -12.35 -25.27 -109.57
C LYS A 365 -12.24 -23.86 -109.01
N GLU A 366 -12.73 -22.85 -109.72
CA GLU A 366 -12.77 -21.47 -109.25
C GLU A 366 -13.73 -21.34 -108.05
N SER A 367 -14.93 -21.92 -108.14
CA SER A 367 -15.94 -21.91 -107.08
C SER A 367 -15.45 -22.61 -105.81
N LEU A 368 -14.70 -23.71 -105.92
CA LEU A 368 -14.12 -24.39 -104.75
C LEU A 368 -13.09 -23.52 -104.02
N LYS A 369 -12.30 -22.71 -104.73
CA LYS A 369 -11.37 -21.76 -104.10
C LYS A 369 -12.08 -20.64 -103.35
N ILE A 370 -13.22 -20.18 -103.85
CA ILE A 370 -14.01 -19.12 -103.18
C ILE A 370 -14.58 -19.65 -101.85
N ILE A 371 -15.07 -20.90 -101.85
CA ILE A 371 -15.61 -21.52 -100.63
C ILE A 371 -14.52 -21.72 -99.57
N ASP A 372 -13.31 -22.14 -99.95
CA ASP A 372 -12.19 -22.24 -99.01
C ASP A 372 -11.82 -20.87 -98.41
N ALA A 373 -11.83 -19.81 -99.23
CA ALA A 373 -11.53 -18.45 -98.77
C ALA A 373 -12.59 -17.90 -97.80
N GLU A 374 -13.88 -18.13 -98.06
CA GLU A 374 -14.95 -17.73 -97.13
C GLU A 374 -14.91 -18.51 -95.81
N THR A 375 -14.52 -19.79 -95.86
CA THR A 375 -14.42 -20.63 -94.67
C THR A 375 -13.29 -20.16 -93.75
N GLU A 376 -12.14 -19.76 -94.31
CA GLU A 376 -11.06 -19.13 -93.53
C GLU A 376 -11.47 -17.77 -92.94
N GLU A 377 -12.23 -16.94 -93.66
CA GLU A 377 -12.72 -15.65 -93.14
C GLU A 377 -13.68 -15.82 -91.95
N ILE A 378 -14.55 -16.84 -91.99
CA ILE A 378 -15.47 -17.16 -90.89
C ILE A 378 -14.69 -17.62 -89.66
N ILE A 379 -13.67 -18.48 -89.82
CA ILE A 379 -12.81 -18.92 -88.70
C ILE A 379 -12.10 -17.70 -88.09
N HIS A 380 -11.57 -16.80 -88.91
CA HIS A 380 -10.87 -15.61 -88.42
C HIS A 380 -11.80 -14.61 -87.69
N LYS A 381 -13.06 -14.49 -88.11
CA LYS A 381 -14.08 -13.71 -87.39
C LYS A 381 -14.51 -14.38 -86.08
N MET A 382 -14.55 -15.71 -86.03
CA MET A 382 -14.86 -16.44 -84.80
C MET A 382 -13.74 -16.31 -83.75
N ASP A 383 -12.48 -16.30 -84.16
CA ASP A 383 -11.34 -16.11 -83.23
C ASP A 383 -11.23 -14.66 -82.73
N ALA A 384 -11.63 -13.66 -83.54
CA ALA A 384 -11.70 -12.25 -83.11
C ALA A 384 -12.82 -11.98 -82.08
N LEU A 385 -13.79 -12.89 -81.91
CA LEU A 385 -14.84 -12.83 -80.89
C LEU A 385 -14.46 -13.56 -79.59
N ARG A 386 -13.28 -14.20 -79.53
CA ARG A 386 -12.77 -14.96 -78.37
C ARG A 386 -11.66 -14.25 -77.57
N ALA A 387 -11.25 -13.05 -77.97
CA ALA A 387 -10.38 -12.13 -77.20
C ALA A 387 -11.20 -10.96 -76.68
#